data_AF-A0A7H0FTX1-F1
#
_entry.id   AF-A0A7H0FTX1-F1
#
_cell.length_a   1.000
_cell.length_b   1.000
_cell.length_c   1.000
_cell.angle_alpha   90.00
_cell.angle_beta   90.00
_cell.angle_gamma   90.00
#
_symmetry.space_group_name_H-M   'P 1'
#
loop_
_entity.id
_entity.type
_entity.pdbx_description
1 polymer ?
#
loop_
_entity_poly.entity_id
_entity_poly.type
_entity_poly.pdbx_seq_one_letter_code
_entity_poly.pdbx_strand_id
1 'polypeptide(L)' 'MSNVVQFLEALGASPNQISGANYASAVAAAKLDAAAHEALVARDQDGLNRAISGRAAMRCFVFVPD' A
#
# COMPACT_ATOMS: atom_id res chain seq x y z
N MET A 1 14.27 1.98 8.61
CA MET A 1 13.25 2.19 7.56
C MET A 1 12.78 0.81 7.14
N SER A 2 11.48 0.51 7.13
CA SER A 2 10.98 -0.83 6.78
C SER A 2 10.97 -1.02 5.25
N ASN A 3 11.18 -2.25 4.78
CA ASN A 3 11.20 -2.58 3.35
C ASN A 3 9.88 -2.22 2.66
N VAL A 4 8.76 -2.30 3.37
CA VAL A 4 7.44 -1.93 2.87
C VAL A 4 7.30 -0.43 2.62
N VAL A 5 7.86 0.44 3.49
CA VAL A 5 7.79 1.89 3.28
C VAL A 5 8.63 2.30 2.07
N GLN A 6 9.85 1.76 1.93
CA GLN A 6 10.68 2.02 0.74
C GLN A 6 10.00 1.53 -0.56
N PHE A 7 9.36 0.37 -0.51
CA PHE A 7 8.60 -0.14 -1.64
C PHE A 7 7.45 0.81 -2.03
N LEU A 8 6.69 1.30 -1.06
CA LEU A 8 5.58 2.24 -1.29
C LEU A 8 6.07 3.61 -1.77
N GLU A 9 7.20 4.09 -1.26
CA GLU A 9 7.83 5.33 -1.73
C GLU A 9 8.27 5.21 -3.19
N ALA A 10 8.92 4.11 -3.57
CA ALA A 10 9.32 3.85 -4.95
C ALA A 10 8.11 3.75 -5.88
N LEU A 11 7.04 3.10 -5.44
CA LEU A 11 5.78 3.00 -6.19
C LEU A 11 5.12 4.37 -6.37
N GLY A 12 5.05 5.17 -5.30
CA GLY A 12 4.45 6.50 -5.30
C GLY A 12 5.25 7.54 -6.09
N ALA A 13 6.57 7.38 -6.17
CA ALA A 13 7.44 8.24 -6.98
C ALA A 13 7.26 8.04 -8.49
N SER A 14 6.72 6.89 -8.93
CA SER A 14 6.53 6.57 -10.35
C SER A 14 5.27 5.74 -10.60
N PRO A 15 4.07 6.31 -10.35
CA PRO A 15 2.81 5.56 -10.33
C PRO A 15 2.40 5.00 -11.70
N ASN A 16 2.89 5.56 -12.80
CA ASN A 16 2.56 5.14 -14.16
C ASN A 16 3.45 4.03 -14.73
N GLN A 17 4.45 3.54 -13.99
CA GLN A 17 5.47 2.63 -14.53
C GLN A 17 5.22 1.14 -14.27
N ILE A 18 4.24 0.76 -13.45
CA ILE A 18 3.99 -0.64 -13.09
C ILE A 18 2.66 -1.13 -13.68
N SER A 19 2.76 -2.05 -14.64
CA SER A 19 1.61 -2.85 -15.09
C SER A 19 1.15 -3.79 -13.97
N GLY A 20 -0.11 -4.24 -14.01
CA GLY A 20 -0.65 -5.18 -13.00
C GLY A 20 0.17 -6.47 -12.86
N ALA A 21 0.72 -7.00 -13.96
CA ALA A 21 1.61 -8.16 -13.95
C ALA A 21 2.99 -7.85 -13.33
N ASN A 22 3.52 -6.65 -13.58
CA ASN A 22 4.79 -6.20 -12.99
C ASN A 22 4.66 -5.92 -11.49
N TYR A 23 3.45 -5.59 -11.02
CA TYR A 23 3.20 -5.32 -9.60
C TYR A 23 3.39 -6.57 -8.73
N ALA A 24 2.80 -7.71 -9.09
CA ALA A 24 2.91 -8.94 -8.29
C ALA A 24 4.37 -9.40 -8.18
N SER A 25 5.12 -9.33 -9.28
CA SER A 25 6.56 -9.63 -9.30
C SER A 25 7.37 -8.65 -8.43
N ALA A 26 7.03 -7.36 -8.46
CA ALA A 26 7.68 -6.35 -7.63
C ALA A 26 7.41 -6.57 -6.13
N VAL A 27 6.17 -6.92 -5.76
CA VAL A 27 5.81 -7.27 -4.36
C VAL A 27 6.57 -8.51 -3.88
N ALA A 28 6.67 -9.55 -4.72
CA ALA A 28 7.42 -10.76 -4.39
C ALA A 28 8.93 -10.50 -4.23
N ALA A 29 9.50 -9.62 -5.05
CA ALA A 29 10.92 -9.27 -5.00
C ALA A 29 11.29 -8.36 -3.81
N ALA A 30 10.32 -7.63 -3.23
CA ALA A 30 10.55 -6.61 -2.22
C ALA A 30 10.89 -7.12 -0.81
N LYS A 31 10.90 -8.44 -0.58
CA LYS A 31 11.25 -9.08 0.71
C LYS A 31 10.53 -8.42 1.90
N LEU A 32 9.20 -8.41 1.81
CA LEU A 32 8.31 -7.79 2.79
C LEU A 32 7.95 -8.78 3.90
N ASP A 33 7.56 -8.25 5.05
CA ASP A 33 6.98 -9.05 6.13
C ASP A 33 5.68 -9.72 5.65
N ALA A 34 5.37 -10.90 6.19
CA ALA A 34 4.27 -11.73 5.71
C ALA A 34 2.92 -10.98 5.64
N ALA A 35 2.59 -10.23 6.70
CA ALA A 35 1.35 -9.45 6.75
C ALA A 35 1.28 -8.34 5.69
N ALA A 36 2.41 -7.66 5.41
CA ALA A 36 2.47 -6.61 4.39
C ALA A 36 2.43 -7.21 2.98
N HIS A 37 3.11 -8.33 2.76
CA HIS A 37 3.09 -9.05 1.49
C HIS A 37 1.68 -9.53 1.14
N GLU A 38 0.99 -10.21 2.07
CA GLU A 38 -0.39 -10.68 1.88
C GLU A 38 -1.34 -9.51 1.59
N ALA A 39 -1.23 -8.41 2.34
CA ALA A 39 -2.05 -7.24 2.12
C ALA A 39 -1.83 -6.60 0.74
N LEU A 40 -0.58 -6.51 0.26
CA LEU A 40 -0.27 -5.96 -1.06
C LEU A 40 -0.76 -6.85 -2.20
N VAL A 41 -0.57 -8.18 -2.08
CA VAL A 41 -1.07 -9.15 -3.06
C VAL A 41 -2.60 -9.11 -3.14
N ALA A 42 -3.29 -9.08 -1.99
CA ALA A 42 -4.74 -9.02 -1.91
C ALA A 42 -5.32 -7.62 -2.25
N ARG A 43 -4.48 -6.61 -2.45
CA ARG A 43 -4.88 -5.19 -2.56
C ARG A 43 -5.71 -4.71 -1.35
N ASP A 44 -5.46 -5.28 -0.18
CA ASP A 44 -6.14 -4.96 1.08
C ASP A 44 -5.48 -3.74 1.73
N GLN A 45 -6.05 -2.56 1.47
CA GLN A 45 -5.58 -1.30 2.04
C GLN A 45 -5.67 -1.27 3.57
N ASP A 46 -6.72 -1.86 4.16
CA ASP A 46 -6.91 -1.85 5.61
C ASP A 46 -5.93 -2.82 6.29
N GLY A 47 -5.71 -3.99 5.68
CA GLY A 47 -4.67 -4.94 6.08
C GLY A 47 -3.27 -4.33 6.01
N LEU A 48 -2.96 -3.61 4.93
CA LEU A 48 -1.67 -2.94 4.77
C LEU A 48 -1.47 -1.86 5.83
N ASN A 49 -2.49 -1.04 6.10
CA ASN A 49 -2.45 -0.03 7.14
C ASN A 49 -2.22 -0.64 8.53
N ARG A 50 -2.86 -1.77 8.86
CA ARG A 50 -2.59 -2.48 10.12
C ARG A 50 -1.15 -3.02 10.16
N ALA A 51 -0.67 -3.62 9.07
CA ALA A 51 0.66 -4.21 8.98
C ALA A 51 1.78 -3.19 9.21
N ILE A 52 1.62 -1.95 8.74
CA ILE A 52 2.61 -0.87 8.91
C ILE A 52 2.39 -0.03 10.17
N SER A 53 1.47 -0.41 11.06
CA SER A 53 1.02 0.43 12.18
C SER A 53 0.61 1.83 11.72
N GLY A 54 0.00 1.91 10.53
CA GLY A 54 -0.43 3.12 9.88
C GLY A 54 -1.53 3.83 10.67
N ARG A 55 -1.63 5.14 10.46
CA ARG A 55 -2.68 5.95 11.09
C ARG A 55 -4.05 5.52 10.55
N ALA A 56 -5.05 5.49 11.42
CA ALA A 56 -6.44 5.33 11.01
C ALA A 56 -6.80 6.39 9.95
N ALA A 57 -7.51 5.99 8.90
CA ALA A 57 -7.94 6.90 7.85
C ALA A 57 -8.87 7.97 8.45
N MET A 58 -8.38 9.21 8.52
CA MET A 58 -9.20 10.34 8.92
C MET A 58 -10.12 10.68 7.74
N ARG A 59 -11.42 10.40 7.86
CA ARG A 59 -12.42 10.72 6.84
C ARG A 59 -13.09 12.05 7.19
N CYS A 60 -12.86 13.06 6.38
CA CYS A 60 -13.59 14.33 6.47
C CYS A 60 -14.84 14.25 5.61
N PHE A 61 -16.02 14.36 6.22
CA PHE A 61 -17.29 14.48 5.51
C PHE A 61 -17.67 15.95 5.38
N VAL A 62 -18.03 16.39 4.18
CA VAL A 62 -18.63 17.70 3.93
C VAL A 62 -20.12 17.49 3.72
N PHE A 63 -20.94 18.06 4.60
CA PHE A 63 -22.38 18.06 4.46
C PHE A 63 -22.78 19.30 3.66
N VAL A 64 -23.43 19.13 2.52
CA VAL A 64 -24.03 20.24 1.77
C VAL A 64 -25.49 20.33 2.20
N PRO A 65 -25.93 21.41 2.87
CA PRO A 65 -27.35 21.64 3.14
C PRO A 65 -28.10 21.96 1.84
N ASP A 66 -29.33 21.45 1.72
CA ASP A 66 -30.29 21.82 0.65
C ASP A 66 -30.65 23.31 0.67
#